data_AF-A0A3A3G167-F1
#
_entry.id   AF-A0A3A3G167-F1
#
_cell.length_a   1.000
_cell.length_b   1.000
_cell.length_c   1.000
_cell.angle_alpha   90.00
_cell.angle_beta   90.00
_cell.angle_gamma   90.00
#
_symmetry.space_group_name_H-M   'P 1'
#
loop_
_entity.id
_entity.type
_entity.pdbx_description
1 polymer ?
#
loop_
_entity_poly.entity_id
_entity_poly.type
_entity_poly.pdbx_seq_one_letter_code
_entity_poly.pdbx_strand_id
1 'polypeptide(L)' 'MAQFNAAYKEVISPGRLTLGLMTTFALAPGKKRGASELFSLIKQGRLRLHIKNTCQLRDAASTHADIEAGKTVGSVVLTA' A
#
# COMPACT_ATOMS: atom_id res chain seq x y z
N MET A 1 4.70 -18.07 8.92
CA MET A 1 4.96 -16.67 8.50
C MET A 1 5.95 -16.62 7.31
N ALA A 2 5.74 -17.39 6.23
CA ALA A 2 6.71 -17.48 5.10
C ALA A 2 6.10 -17.22 3.72
N GLN A 3 4.76 -17.27 3.58
CA GLN A 3 4.07 -17.16 2.28
C GLN A 3 3.85 -15.72 1.80
N PHE A 4 3.85 -14.73 2.69
CA PHE A 4 3.59 -13.33 2.31
C PHE A 4 4.76 -12.67 1.54
N ASN A 5 6.01 -13.06 1.82
CA ASN A 5 7.20 -12.49 1.19
C ASN A 5 7.54 -13.09 -0.19
N ALA A 6 6.97 -14.24 -0.56
CA ALA A 6 7.28 -14.89 -1.83
C ALA A 6 6.68 -14.13 -3.03
N ALA A 7 5.45 -13.61 -2.88
CA ALA A 7 4.75 -12.87 -3.93
C ALA A 7 5.39 -11.50 -4.26
N TYR A 8 6.09 -10.88 -3.30
CA TYR A 8 6.80 -9.62 -3.52
C TYR A 8 8.13 -9.79 -4.24
N LYS A 9 8.73 -10.98 -4.17
CA LYS A 9 10.03 -11.27 -4.78
C LYS A 9 9.96 -11.38 -6.30
N GLU A 10 8.81 -11.75 -6.86
CA GLU A 10 8.60 -11.80 -8.33
C GLU A 10 8.37 -10.42 -8.97
N VAL A 11 7.86 -9.44 -8.21
CA VAL A 11 7.59 -8.09 -8.73
C VAL A 11 8.89 -7.28 -8.89
N ILE A 12 9.96 -7.67 -8.20
CA ILE A 12 11.26 -6.99 -8.22
C ILE A 12 12.35 -8.03 -8.52
N SER A 13 12.37 -8.52 -9.76
CA SER A 13 13.58 -9.18 -10.27
C SER A 13 14.68 -8.13 -10.49
N PRO A 14 15.98 -8.46 -10.25
CA PRO A 14 17.09 -7.52 -10.33
C PRO A 14 17.45 -7.23 -11.79
N GLY A 15 16.57 -6.51 -12.48
CA GLY A 15 16.83 -5.90 -13.77
C GLY A 15 17.48 -4.55 -13.55
N ARG A 16 18.81 -4.52 -13.66
CA ARG A 16 19.73 -3.37 -13.82
C ARG A 16 19.02 -2.01 -14.00
N LEU A 17 19.15 -1.13 -13.01
CA LEU A 17 18.66 0.25 -13.05
C LEU A 17 19.42 1.04 -14.13
N THR A 18 18.91 1.05 -15.36
CA THR A 18 19.37 2.00 -16.37
C THR A 18 18.58 3.28 -16.25
N LEU A 19 19.30 4.37 -15.97
CA LEU A 19 18.82 5.73 -15.87
C LEU A 19 18.11 6.13 -17.18
N GLY A 20 16.79 6.32 -17.12
CA GLY A 20 16.01 6.83 -18.25
C GLY A 20 15.00 5.84 -18.84
N LEU A 21 13.99 5.46 -18.07
CA LEU A 21 12.69 5.11 -18.64
C LEU A 21 11.63 5.29 -17.57
N MET A 22 10.58 6.04 -17.88
CA MET A 22 9.38 6.08 -17.06
C MET A 22 8.77 4.67 -17.05
N THR A 23 9.06 3.87 -16.03
CA THR A 23 8.56 2.50 -15.89
C THR A 23 7.06 2.56 -15.63
N THR A 24 6.25 2.46 -16.69
CA THR A 24 4.80 2.34 -16.53
C THR A 24 4.52 0.92 -16.04
N PHE A 25 4.20 0.77 -14.75
CA PHE A 25 3.73 -0.51 -14.22
C PHE A 25 2.41 -0.86 -14.93
N ALA A 26 2.43 -1.82 -15.84
CA ALA A 26 1.22 -2.34 -16.43
C ALA A 26 0.35 -2.92 -15.31
N LEU A 27 -0.84 -2.35 -15.09
CA LEU A 27 -1.79 -2.92 -14.14
C LEU A 27 -2.20 -4.29 -14.65
N ALA A 28 -1.75 -5.34 -13.94
CA ALA A 28 -2.22 -6.70 -14.18
C ALA A 28 -3.76 -6.73 -14.26
N PRO A 29 -4.37 -7.51 -15.18
CA PRO A 29 -5.80 -7.45 -15.46
C PRO A 29 -6.69 -7.71 -14.23
N GLY A 30 -6.24 -8.52 -13.28
CA GLY A 30 -6.94 -8.75 -12.01
C GLY A 30 -7.00 -7.52 -11.08
N LYS A 31 -6.08 -6.56 -11.22
CA LYS A 31 -5.93 -5.40 -10.33
C LYS A 31 -7.08 -4.40 -10.48
N LYS A 32 -7.57 -4.18 -11.71
CA LYS A 32 -8.73 -3.32 -11.97
C LYS A 32 -10.03 -3.93 -11.46
N ARG A 33 -10.21 -5.24 -11.66
CA ARG A 33 -11.40 -5.97 -11.17
C ARG A 33 -11.47 -5.94 -9.65
N GLY A 34 -10.39 -6.33 -8.97
CA GLY A 34 -10.33 -6.32 -7.51
C GLY A 34 -10.52 -4.93 -6.91
N ALA A 35 -9.94 -3.89 -7.52
CA ALA A 35 -10.18 -2.51 -7.09
C ALA A 35 -11.66 -2.11 -7.23
N SER A 36 -12.28 -2.42 -8.37
CA SER A 36 -13.70 -2.12 -8.62
C SER A 36 -14.63 -2.79 -7.61
N GLU A 37 -14.37 -4.06 -7.27
CA GLU A 37 -15.14 -4.81 -6.27
C GLU A 37 -14.95 -4.22 -4.87
N LEU A 38 -13.70 -3.92 -4.47
CA LEU A 38 -13.39 -3.29 -3.19
C LEU A 38 -14.12 -1.95 -3.02
N PHE A 39 -14.05 -1.06 -4.02
CA PHE A 39 -14.73 0.23 -3.98
C PHE A 39 -16.26 0.07 -4.00
N SER A 40 -16.79 -0.95 -4.67
CA SER A 40 -18.22 -1.25 -4.63
C SER A 40 -18.68 -1.63 -3.23
N LEU A 41 -17.91 -2.46 -2.51
CA LEU A 41 -18.20 -2.83 -1.11
C LEU A 41 -18.14 -1.63 -0.16
N ILE A 42 -17.20 -0.72 -0.37
CA ILE A 42 -17.12 0.55 0.38
C ILE A 42 -18.37 1.40 0.11
N LYS A 43 -18.75 1.57 -1.16
CA LYS A 43 -19.93 2.36 -1.56
C LYS A 43 -21.23 1.78 -1.01
N GLN A 44 -21.34 0.45 -0.95
CA GLN A 44 -22.47 -0.25 -0.33
C GLN A 44 -22.46 -0.16 1.22
N GLY A 45 -21.42 0.42 1.83
CA GLY A 45 -21.28 0.53 3.28
C GLY A 45 -20.95 -0.79 3.99
N ARG A 46 -20.69 -1.86 3.22
CA ARG A 46 -20.34 -3.20 3.73
C ARG A 46 -18.89 -3.28 4.22
N LEU A 47 -18.04 -2.39 3.73
CA LEU A 47 -16.67 -2.21 4.19
C LEU A 47 -16.49 -0.77 4.67
N ARG A 48 -16.01 -0.60 5.90
CA ARG A 48 -15.71 0.71 6.49
C ARG A 48 -14.21 0.84 6.72
N LEU A 49 -13.63 1.93 6.22
CA LEU A 49 -12.23 2.27 6.43
C LEU A 49 -12.14 3.13 7.70
N HIS A 50 -11.40 2.65 8.71
CA HIS A 50 -11.12 3.43 9.92
C HIS A 50 -9.72 4.05 9.79
N ILE A 51 -9.69 5.33 9.43
CA ILE A 51 -8.47 6.13 9.39
C ILE A 51 -8.35 6.82 10.74
N LYS A 52 -7.43 6.35 11.58
CA LYS A 52 -7.27 6.86 12.95
C LYS A 52 -6.19 7.94 13.04
N ASN A 53 -5.19 7.86 12.18
CA ASN A 53 -4.03 8.74 12.20
C ASN A 53 -3.78 9.29 10.81
N THR A 54 -3.75 10.62 10.73
CA THR A 54 -3.26 11.35 9.56
C THR A 54 -1.99 12.08 9.98
N CYS A 55 -0.85 11.62 9.47
CA CYS A 55 0.47 12.13 9.83
C CYS A 55 1.04 12.92 8.65
N GLN A 56 1.89 13.89 8.93
CA GLN A 56 2.53 14.67 7.87
C GLN A 56 3.61 13.84 7.19
N LEU A 57 3.83 14.05 5.90
CA LEU A 57 4.84 13.32 5.14
C LEU A 57 6.25 13.54 5.71
N ARG A 58 6.54 14.73 6.26
CA ARG A 58 7.81 15.02 6.95
C ARG A 58 8.03 14.15 8.20
N ASP A 59 6.97 13.64 8.79
CA ASP A 59 6.98 12.80 9.99
C ASP A 59 6.91 11.31 9.64
N ALA A 60 7.17 10.92 8.39
CA ALA A 60 7.08 9.53 7.94
C ALA A 60 7.98 8.58 8.76
N ALA A 61 9.20 9.00 9.11
CA ALA A 61 10.14 8.18 9.86
C ALA A 61 9.65 7.87 11.28
N SER A 62 9.15 8.88 12.00
CA SER A 62 8.57 8.68 13.34
C SER A 62 7.26 7.90 13.29
N THR A 63 6.42 8.17 12.28
CA THR A 63 5.17 7.43 12.05
C THR A 63 5.47 5.94 11.81
N HIS A 64 6.53 5.62 11.08
CA HIS A 64 6.95 4.24 10.86
C HIS A 64 7.37 3.55 12.17
N ALA A 65 8.17 4.23 13.00
CA ALA A 65 8.56 3.71 14.31
C ALA A 65 7.35 3.46 15.23
N ASP A 66 6.33 4.33 15.17
CA ASP A 66 5.10 4.16 15.97
C ASP A 66 4.21 3.00 15.46
N ILE A 67 4.23 2.71 14.16
CA ILE A 67 3.58 1.52 13.58
C ILE A 67 4.30 0.26 14.04
N GLU A 68 5.63 0.21 13.93
CA GLU A 68 6.44 -0.94 14.36
C GLU A 68 6.32 -1.21 15.87
N ALA A 69 6.23 -0.14 16.67
CA ALA A 69 6.01 -0.24 18.12
C ALA A 69 4.56 -0.63 18.49
N GLY A 70 3.66 -0.84 17.53
CA GLY A 70 2.28 -1.24 17.78
C GLY A 70 1.41 -0.16 18.43
N LYS A 71 1.81 1.11 18.34
CA LYS A 71 1.07 2.24 18.94
C LYS A 71 -0.10 2.72 18.08
N THR A 72 -0.18 2.25 16.84
CA THR A 72 -1.23 2.64 15.88
C THR A 72 -2.33 1.59 15.83
N VAL A 73 -3.57 2.03 15.63
CA VAL A 73 -4.72 1.15 15.47
C VAL A 73 -5.49 1.60 14.22
N GLY A 74 -5.80 0.66 13.33
CA GLY A 74 -6.45 0.97 12.06
C GLY A 74 -5.47 1.48 11.01
N SER A 75 -5.98 2.24 10.04
CA SER A 75 -5.18 2.76 8.93
C SER A 75 -4.53 4.09 9.31
N VAL A 76 -3.26 4.23 8.90
CA VAL A 76 -2.49 5.48 8.99
C VAL A 76 -2.32 6.02 7.57
N VAL A 77 -2.52 7.33 7.38
CA VAL A 77 -2.34 8.01 6.10
C VAL A 77 -1.30 9.11 6.26
N LEU A 78 -0.40 9.21 5.28
CA LEU A 78 0.55 10.33 5.18
C LEU A 78 0.02 11.37 4.20
N THR A 79 0.04 12.63 4.59
CA THR A 79 -0.39 13.77 3.76
C THR A 79 0.74 14.80 3.68
N ALA A 80 0.89 15.45 2.51
CA ALA A 80 1.91 16.46 2.25
C ALA A 80 1.53 17.85 2.77
#